data_AF-A0A8I5TPB5-F1
#
_entry.id   AF-A0A8I5TPB5-F1
#
_cell.length_a   1.000
_cell.length_b   1.000
_cell.length_c   1.000
_cell.angle_alpha   90.00
_cell.angle_beta   90.00
_cell.angle_gamma   90.00
#
_symmetry.space_group_name_H-M   'P 1'
#
loop_
_entity.id
_entity.type
_entity.pdbx_description
1 polymer ?
#
loop_
_entity_poly.entity_id
_entity_poly.type
_entity_poly.pdbx_seq_one_letter_code
_entity_poly.pdbx_strand_id
1 'polypeptide(L)'
;MLWTPAPPDLTLGEGEEDRMWDFLMAVGGSQAEAQACLTEALQLQARGALYTAHAQAWAQLWAECGLDVVGPLPLRQALRGSLYYLLSALPQPKAPGYICHGLSPGGLSNGSREECYWGHVFWDQDLWMFPNILMFHPEAARAILEYRIRTLGGALENAQNLGYQGAKFAWESAGSGLEVCPEDIYGAQEVHVNGAVVLAFELYYHTTQDLQLFQEAGGWDVVRAVAEFWCSRVEWIPREEEYHLRGVMSPDEYHSGVNNSVYTNILVQNRKNLEIYEAVTSPQGPAMTWSMFAVGWMELKDAARARGLLDRSFANMAEPFKVWTENADGSGAVNFLTGMGGFLQAVVFGCTGFRVTRAGVTFDPVCLSGISRVSVSGIFYQGNKLNFSFSEDSVTVEVTARAGPWAPHLEAELWPSQARLSLLPGHKVSFPRSAGRIQRSPPKLPGSSSSEFPGRTFGVGDPLQSPLWVTLGSSSPTESLTVDPASE
;
A
#
# COMPACT_ATOMS: atom_id res chain seq x y z
N MET A 1 -4.91 -9.48 31.04
CA MET A 1 -4.91 -8.01 31.19
C MET A 1 -4.70 -7.68 32.66
N LEU A 2 -3.82 -6.73 32.95
CA LEU A 2 -3.53 -6.22 34.30
C LEU A 2 -3.57 -4.68 34.26
N TRP A 3 -3.95 -4.03 35.34
CA TRP A 3 -4.01 -2.57 35.40
C TRP A 3 -3.80 -2.03 36.81
N THR A 4 -3.38 -0.77 36.91
CA THR A 4 -3.36 -0.03 38.17
C THR A 4 -4.75 0.51 38.47
N PRO A 5 -5.27 0.39 39.71
CA PRO A 5 -6.56 0.97 40.07
C PRO A 5 -6.57 2.49 39.87
N ALA A 6 -7.59 3.00 39.18
CA ALA A 6 -7.88 4.43 39.17
C ALA A 6 -8.76 4.76 40.39
N PRO A 7 -8.45 5.82 41.17
CA PRO A 7 -9.31 6.24 42.26
C PRO A 7 -10.64 6.78 41.69
N PRO A 8 -11.72 6.71 42.47
CA PRO A 8 -13.03 7.23 42.04
C PRO A 8 -13.01 8.75 41.84
N ASP A 9 -12.13 9.45 42.57
CA ASP A 9 -12.02 10.90 42.57
C ASP A 9 -10.55 11.33 42.44
N LEU A 10 -10.32 12.40 41.66
CA LEU A 10 -9.04 13.09 41.54
C LEU A 10 -9.21 14.49 42.12
N THR A 11 -8.44 14.80 43.17
CA THR A 11 -8.52 16.09 43.86
C THR A 11 -7.21 16.88 43.69
N LEU A 12 -7.35 18.15 43.31
CA LEU A 12 -6.27 19.13 43.35
C LEU A 12 -6.12 19.65 44.78
N GLY A 13 -4.88 19.89 45.19
CA GLY A 13 -4.57 20.59 46.43
C GLY A 13 -5.01 22.05 46.38
N GLU A 14 -5.12 22.69 47.54
CA GLU A 14 -5.42 24.12 47.65
C GLU A 14 -4.30 24.93 46.96
N GLY A 15 -4.66 25.66 45.89
CA GLY A 15 -3.72 26.43 45.07
C GLY A 15 -3.03 25.66 43.94
N GLU A 16 -3.31 24.37 43.75
CA GLU A 16 -2.91 23.63 42.54
C GLU A 16 -3.87 23.96 41.39
N GLU A 17 -3.34 24.41 40.24
CA GLU A 17 -4.12 24.65 39.01
C GLU A 17 -4.18 23.41 38.11
N ASP A 18 -3.15 22.57 38.15
CA ASP A 18 -3.04 21.33 37.39
C ASP A 18 -2.28 20.23 38.16
N ARG A 19 -2.56 18.97 37.82
CA ARG A 19 -1.84 17.79 38.33
C ARG A 19 -1.99 16.62 37.36
N MET A 20 -0.99 15.77 37.30
CA MET A 20 -0.96 14.57 36.46
C MET A 20 -1.14 13.31 37.31
N TRP A 21 -2.00 12.42 36.84
CA TRP A 21 -2.18 11.07 37.39
C TRP A 21 -2.02 10.06 36.26
N ASP A 22 -1.19 9.04 36.50
CA ASP A 22 -0.87 8.03 35.51
C ASP A 22 -1.52 6.70 35.90
N PHE A 23 -2.34 6.16 35.00
CA PHE A 23 -2.94 4.84 35.13
C PHE A 23 -2.40 3.92 34.05
N LEU A 24 -1.88 2.76 34.46
CA LEU A 24 -1.23 1.81 33.58
C LEU A 24 -2.14 0.62 33.31
N MET A 25 -2.18 0.18 32.07
CA MET A 25 -2.83 -1.06 31.64
C MET A 25 -1.83 -1.86 30.80
N ALA A 26 -1.73 -3.15 31.08
CA ALA A 26 -0.93 -4.10 30.33
C ALA A 26 -1.80 -5.24 29.80
N VAL A 27 -1.68 -5.50 28.50
CA VAL A 27 -2.34 -6.60 27.80
C VAL A 27 -1.24 -7.49 27.22
N GLY A 28 -1.39 -8.80 27.38
CA GLY A 28 -0.46 -9.80 26.86
C GLY A 28 -1.20 -11.10 26.55
N GLY A 29 -0.63 -11.93 25.69
CA GLY A 29 -1.14 -13.25 25.35
C GLY A 29 -1.06 -14.26 26.50
N SER A 30 -0.28 -13.94 27.54
CA SER A 30 -0.24 -14.70 28.79
C SER A 30 -0.21 -13.77 30.01
N GLN A 31 -0.53 -14.34 31.19
CA GLN A 31 -0.41 -13.61 32.45
C GLN A 31 1.03 -13.20 32.75
N ALA A 32 2.01 -14.05 32.43
CA ALA A 32 3.43 -13.77 32.65
C ALA A 32 3.90 -12.58 31.79
N GLU A 33 3.49 -12.54 30.53
CA GLU A 33 3.77 -11.42 29.62
C GLU A 33 3.12 -10.13 30.10
N ALA A 34 1.83 -10.16 30.44
CA ALA A 34 1.14 -8.97 30.97
C ALA A 34 1.80 -8.44 32.25
N GLN A 35 2.28 -9.34 33.12
CA GLN A 35 3.00 -8.96 34.33
C GLN A 35 4.36 -8.33 34.03
N ALA A 36 5.11 -8.87 33.06
CA ALA A 36 6.39 -8.29 32.64
C ALA A 36 6.21 -6.88 32.06
N CYS A 37 5.24 -6.69 31.16
CA CYS A 37 4.91 -5.38 30.60
C CYS A 37 4.46 -4.37 31.68
N LEU A 38 3.64 -4.80 32.64
CA LEU A 38 3.21 -3.92 33.73
C LEU A 38 4.39 -3.52 34.63
N THR A 39 5.30 -4.45 34.92
CA THR A 39 6.52 -4.17 35.70
C THR A 39 7.42 -3.16 34.99
N GLU A 40 7.61 -3.29 33.67
CA GLU A 40 8.34 -2.31 32.88
C GLU A 40 7.67 -0.93 32.89
N ALA A 41 6.35 -0.88 32.68
CA ALA A 41 5.59 0.36 32.69
C ALA A 41 5.69 1.08 34.05
N LEU A 42 5.61 0.34 35.17
CA LEU A 42 5.80 0.87 36.52
C LEU A 42 7.21 1.44 36.74
N GLN A 43 8.24 0.78 36.20
CA GLN A 43 9.62 1.30 36.28
C GLN A 43 9.81 2.58 35.47
N LEU A 44 9.19 2.67 34.28
CA LEU A 44 9.22 3.87 33.45
C LEU A 44 8.45 5.02 34.11
N GLN A 45 7.28 4.74 34.68
CA GLN A 45 6.47 5.71 35.44
C GLN A 45 7.25 6.23 36.64
N ALA A 46 7.86 5.37 37.45
CA ALA A 46 8.64 5.76 38.63
C ALA A 46 9.85 6.66 38.30
N ARG A 47 10.36 6.59 37.06
CA ARG A 47 11.45 7.44 36.55
C ARG A 47 10.96 8.69 35.82
N GLY A 48 9.65 8.90 35.69
CA GLY A 48 9.06 9.98 34.88
C GLY A 48 9.40 9.85 33.38
N ALA A 49 9.65 8.64 32.90
CA ALA A 49 10.19 8.37 31.56
C ALA A 49 9.15 7.79 30.58
N LEU A 50 7.94 7.42 31.04
CA LEU A 50 6.94 6.72 30.23
C LEU A 50 6.55 7.51 28.97
N TYR A 51 6.11 8.76 29.13
CA TYR A 51 5.76 9.64 28.00
C TYR A 51 6.96 9.94 27.10
N THR A 52 8.11 10.25 27.69
CA THR A 52 9.33 10.57 26.95
C THR A 52 9.81 9.39 26.10
N ALA A 53 9.73 8.16 26.61
CA ALA A 53 10.06 6.95 25.86
C ALA A 53 9.13 6.78 24.64
N HIS A 54 7.83 6.96 24.83
CA HIS A 54 6.84 6.94 23.74
C HIS A 54 7.14 8.03 22.68
N ALA A 55 7.34 9.28 23.11
CA ALA A 55 7.63 10.40 22.22
C ALA A 55 8.94 10.19 21.43
N GLN A 56 9.97 9.62 22.06
CA GLN A 56 11.23 9.27 21.41
C GLN A 56 11.06 8.16 20.37
N ALA A 57 10.26 7.13 20.67
CA ALA A 57 9.96 6.06 19.71
C ALA A 57 9.27 6.62 18.45
N TRP A 58 8.28 7.50 18.61
CA TRP A 58 7.66 8.20 17.49
C TRP A 58 8.62 9.12 16.75
N ALA A 59 9.46 9.87 17.47
CA ALA A 59 10.46 10.74 16.84
C ALA A 59 11.45 9.95 15.98
N GLN A 60 11.86 8.75 16.42
CA GLN A 60 12.70 7.84 15.64
C GLN A 60 11.97 7.34 14.39
N LEU A 61 10.71 6.94 14.52
CA LEU A 61 9.89 6.50 13.39
C LEU A 61 9.71 7.62 12.34
N TRP A 62 9.43 8.84 12.79
CA TRP A 62 9.33 10.03 11.93
C TRP A 62 10.65 10.49 11.33
N ALA A 63 11.78 10.15 11.94
CA ALA A 63 13.09 10.41 11.33
C ALA A 63 13.39 9.44 10.17
N GLU A 64 12.74 8.27 10.17
CA GLU A 64 12.94 7.23 9.16
C GLU A 64 12.02 7.37 7.94
N CYS A 65 10.90 8.09 8.05
CA CYS A 65 9.92 8.27 6.97
C CYS A 65 9.26 9.66 7.03
N GLY A 66 8.81 10.18 5.88
CA GLY A 66 8.03 11.41 5.88
C GLY A 66 7.38 11.72 4.56
N LEU A 67 6.21 12.34 4.64
CA LEU A 67 5.46 12.89 3.52
C LEU A 67 4.99 14.30 3.90
N ASP A 68 5.42 15.30 3.13
CA ASP A 68 5.05 16.68 3.37
C ASP A 68 4.85 17.44 2.05
N VAL A 69 4.05 18.50 2.14
CA VAL A 69 3.75 19.38 1.02
C VAL A 69 3.88 20.84 1.43
N VAL A 70 4.30 21.69 0.52
CA VAL A 70 4.14 23.15 0.67
C VAL A 70 2.77 23.50 0.10
N GLY A 71 1.79 23.61 0.99
CA GLY A 71 0.38 23.82 0.67
C GLY A 71 -0.45 24.05 1.93
N PRO A 72 -1.79 23.94 1.85
CA PRO A 72 -2.69 24.19 2.98
C PRO A 72 -2.38 23.33 4.21
N LEU A 73 -2.47 23.93 5.41
CA LEU A 73 -2.23 23.22 6.67
C LEU A 73 -3.13 21.97 6.84
N PRO A 74 -4.44 22.00 6.52
CA PRO A 74 -5.29 20.81 6.64
C PRO A 74 -4.77 19.63 5.81
N LEU A 75 -4.25 19.87 4.60
CA LEU A 75 -3.69 18.83 3.75
C LEU A 75 -2.45 18.19 4.39
N ARG A 76 -1.55 19.01 4.94
CA ARG A 76 -0.36 18.52 5.64
C ARG A 76 -0.72 17.70 6.88
N GLN A 77 -1.73 18.15 7.63
CA GLN A 77 -2.26 17.43 8.79
C GLN A 77 -2.89 16.09 8.37
N ALA A 78 -3.66 16.06 7.28
CA ALA A 78 -4.24 14.84 6.75
C ALA A 78 -3.17 13.82 6.36
N LEU A 79 -2.13 14.24 5.62
CA LEU A 79 -1.04 13.35 5.20
C LEU A 79 -0.29 12.76 6.41
N ARG A 80 0.05 13.60 7.39
CA ARG A 80 0.71 13.13 8.62
C ARG A 80 -0.21 12.26 9.47
N GLY A 81 -1.49 12.61 9.58
CA GLY A 81 -2.50 11.84 10.30
C GLY A 81 -2.70 10.46 9.69
N SER A 82 -2.92 10.37 8.37
CA SER A 82 -3.05 9.10 7.65
C SER A 82 -1.85 8.19 7.87
N LEU A 83 -0.63 8.74 7.80
CA LEU A 83 0.59 7.95 8.05
C LEU A 83 0.71 7.52 9.52
N TYR A 84 0.33 8.39 10.47
CA TYR A 84 0.30 8.07 11.90
C TYR A 84 -0.64 6.89 12.19
N TYR A 85 -1.86 6.91 11.64
CA TYR A 85 -2.85 5.86 11.89
C TYR A 85 -2.46 4.52 11.26
N LEU A 86 -1.91 4.52 10.04
CA LEU A 86 -1.37 3.29 9.43
C LEU A 86 -0.23 2.70 10.26
N LEU A 87 0.72 3.52 10.70
CA LEU A 87 1.86 3.05 11.49
C LEU A 87 1.43 2.61 12.90
N SER A 88 0.41 3.22 13.48
CA SER A 88 -0.15 2.83 14.79
C SER A 88 -0.88 1.49 14.75
N ALA A 89 -1.36 1.07 13.58
CA ALA A 89 -2.04 -0.22 13.39
C ALA A 89 -1.08 -1.39 13.17
N LEU A 90 0.24 -1.13 13.18
CA LEU A 90 1.28 -2.13 12.98
C LEU A 90 2.11 -2.34 14.25
N PRO A 91 2.64 -3.56 14.45
CA PRO A 91 3.73 -3.75 15.40
C PRO A 91 4.87 -2.79 15.08
N GLN A 92 5.56 -2.32 16.13
CA GLN A 92 6.72 -1.44 15.94
C GLN A 92 7.72 -2.11 14.98
N PRO A 93 8.12 -1.42 13.89
CA PRO A 93 9.07 -2.00 12.95
C PRO A 93 10.36 -2.45 13.66
N LYS A 94 10.84 -3.66 13.34
CA LYS A 94 12.02 -4.31 13.94
C LYS A 94 11.83 -4.80 15.39
N ALA A 95 10.65 -4.68 15.98
CA ALA A 95 10.39 -5.24 17.30
C ALA A 95 10.39 -6.79 17.24
N PRO A 96 11.23 -7.48 18.04
CA PRO A 96 11.29 -8.93 18.03
C PRO A 96 10.05 -9.54 18.71
N GLY A 97 9.65 -10.74 18.27
CA GLY A 97 8.67 -11.56 18.99
C GLY A 97 7.20 -11.21 18.75
N TYR A 98 6.89 -10.20 17.92
CA TYR A 98 5.51 -9.89 17.55
C TYR A 98 5.15 -10.54 16.21
N ILE A 99 4.01 -11.22 16.18
CA ILE A 99 3.42 -11.79 14.97
C ILE A 99 2.42 -10.77 14.43
N CYS A 100 2.61 -10.33 13.19
CA CYS A 100 1.61 -9.53 12.49
C CYS A 100 0.43 -10.45 12.08
N HIS A 101 -0.79 -10.02 12.40
CA HIS A 101 -2.04 -10.72 12.04
C HIS A 101 -2.77 -10.05 10.87
N GLY A 102 -2.03 -9.25 10.09
CA GLY A 102 -2.56 -8.43 9.02
C GLY A 102 -3.15 -7.11 9.51
N LEU A 103 -3.74 -6.37 8.56
CA LEU A 103 -4.31 -5.04 8.74
C LEU A 103 -5.76 -5.04 8.26
N SER A 104 -6.67 -4.76 9.18
CA SER A 104 -8.08 -4.55 8.86
C SER A 104 -8.32 -3.16 8.28
N PRO A 105 -9.32 -2.97 7.40
CA PRO A 105 -9.75 -1.62 6.98
C PRO A 105 -10.08 -0.70 8.15
N GLY A 106 -10.61 -1.25 9.25
CA GLY A 106 -10.90 -0.52 10.49
C GLY A 106 -9.73 -0.44 11.48
N GLY A 107 -8.56 -0.99 11.14
CA GLY A 107 -7.43 -1.08 12.06
C GLY A 107 -7.75 -1.81 13.36
N LEU A 108 -7.29 -1.24 14.49
CA LEU A 108 -7.54 -1.73 15.86
C LEU A 108 -8.40 -0.76 16.68
N SER A 109 -8.99 0.26 16.03
CA SER A 109 -9.72 1.33 16.72
C SER A 109 -11.09 0.92 17.21
N ASN A 110 -11.69 -0.09 16.58
CA ASN A 110 -13.01 -0.55 16.95
C ASN A 110 -13.14 -2.04 16.59
N GLY A 111 -13.39 -2.87 17.59
CA GLY A 111 -13.39 -4.33 17.45
C GLY A 111 -14.51 -5.00 18.24
N SER A 112 -15.55 -4.25 18.61
CA SER A 112 -16.82 -4.86 19.01
C SER A 112 -17.40 -5.67 17.85
N ARG A 113 -18.23 -6.66 18.17
CA ARG A 113 -18.93 -7.46 17.15
C ARG A 113 -19.73 -6.53 16.25
N GLU A 114 -19.67 -6.78 14.94
CA GLU A 114 -20.43 -6.07 13.91
C GLU A 114 -19.95 -4.63 13.63
N GLU A 115 -18.79 -4.24 14.17
CA GLU A 115 -18.21 -2.94 13.93
C GLU A 115 -16.88 -3.05 13.17
N CYS A 116 -16.64 -2.11 12.26
CA CYS A 116 -15.36 -1.91 11.56
C CYS A 116 -14.75 -3.21 10.99
N TYR A 117 -15.60 -4.00 10.34
CA TYR A 117 -15.26 -5.26 9.68
C TYR A 117 -14.66 -6.33 10.61
N TRP A 118 -15.05 -6.36 11.89
CA TRP A 118 -14.64 -7.39 12.88
C TRP A 118 -13.11 -7.54 13.07
N GLY A 119 -12.32 -6.57 12.60
CA GLY A 119 -10.86 -6.69 12.54
C GLY A 119 -10.37 -7.69 11.49
N HIS A 120 -11.23 -8.12 10.56
CA HIS A 120 -10.86 -9.01 9.46
C HIS A 120 -9.97 -8.29 8.43
N VAL A 121 -9.15 -9.08 7.74
CA VAL A 121 -8.18 -8.65 6.73
C VAL A 121 -8.75 -8.90 5.34
N PHE A 122 -8.83 -7.83 4.56
CA PHE A 122 -9.35 -7.81 3.20
C PHE A 122 -8.21 -7.60 2.19
N TRP A 123 -8.53 -7.57 0.90
CA TRP A 123 -7.62 -7.10 -0.13
C TRP A 123 -7.16 -5.64 0.08
N ASP A 124 -7.91 -4.86 0.87
CA ASP A 124 -7.58 -3.52 1.40
C ASP A 124 -6.15 -3.41 1.89
N GLN A 125 -5.73 -4.41 2.66
CA GLN A 125 -4.38 -4.50 3.21
C GLN A 125 -3.35 -4.43 2.09
N ASP A 126 -3.49 -5.31 1.10
CA ASP A 126 -2.46 -5.58 0.10
C ASP A 126 -2.43 -4.50 -0.99
N LEU A 127 -3.59 -3.87 -1.26
CA LEU A 127 -3.71 -2.89 -2.34
C LEU A 127 -3.63 -1.44 -1.86
N TRP A 128 -4.28 -1.06 -0.76
CA TRP A 128 -4.33 0.35 -0.32
C TRP A 128 -3.32 0.71 0.76
N MET A 129 -3.13 -0.17 1.74
CA MET A 129 -2.26 0.11 2.89
C MET A 129 -0.81 -0.27 2.59
N PHE A 130 -0.60 -1.48 2.07
CA PHE A 130 0.71 -2.11 1.88
C PHE A 130 1.71 -1.29 1.07
N PRO A 131 1.37 -0.68 -0.09
CA PRO A 131 2.36 0.04 -0.89
C PRO A 131 3.02 1.21 -0.15
N ASN A 132 2.24 1.95 0.66
CA ASN A 132 2.77 3.04 1.48
C ASN A 132 3.70 2.50 2.58
N ILE A 133 3.33 1.40 3.23
CA ILE A 133 4.14 0.77 4.28
C ILE A 133 5.46 0.26 3.70
N LEU A 134 5.42 -0.45 2.57
CA LEU A 134 6.61 -0.97 1.89
C LEU A 134 7.57 0.13 1.46
N MET A 135 7.05 1.26 1.00
CA MET A 135 7.88 2.41 0.61
C MET A 135 8.73 2.95 1.76
N PHE A 136 8.30 2.83 3.01
CA PHE A 136 9.01 3.43 4.16
C PHE A 136 9.64 2.40 5.11
N HIS A 137 8.95 1.28 5.34
CA HIS A 137 9.25 0.26 6.35
C HIS A 137 9.12 -1.14 5.72
N PRO A 138 10.09 -1.58 4.90
CA PRO A 138 10.06 -2.90 4.26
C PRO A 138 9.96 -4.05 5.28
N GLU A 139 10.49 -3.90 6.50
CA GLU A 139 10.37 -4.87 7.57
C GLU A 139 8.91 -5.06 8.05
N ALA A 140 8.13 -3.98 8.09
CA ALA A 140 6.72 -4.04 8.46
C ALA A 140 5.90 -4.62 7.30
N ALA A 141 6.23 -4.25 6.06
CA ALA A 141 5.67 -4.86 4.86
C ALA A 141 5.94 -6.38 4.80
N ARG A 142 7.16 -6.81 5.18
CA ARG A 142 7.50 -8.23 5.27
C ARG A 142 6.57 -8.96 6.24
N ALA A 143 6.35 -8.41 7.43
CA ALA A 143 5.48 -9.01 8.44
C ALA A 143 4.03 -9.14 7.94
N ILE A 144 3.54 -8.20 7.13
CA ILE A 144 2.23 -8.27 6.47
C ILE A 144 2.18 -9.43 5.46
N LEU A 145 3.23 -9.64 4.65
CA LEU A 145 3.28 -10.78 3.73
C LEU A 145 3.42 -12.12 4.45
N GLU A 146 4.15 -12.16 5.56
CA GLU A 146 4.27 -13.35 6.43
C GLU A 146 2.90 -13.76 7.01
N TYR A 147 1.98 -12.82 7.21
CA TYR A 147 0.58 -13.17 7.53
C TYR A 147 -0.07 -13.98 6.39
N ARG A 148 0.03 -13.53 5.13
CA ARG A 148 -0.52 -14.25 3.95
C ARG A 148 0.14 -15.62 3.74
N ILE A 149 1.44 -15.73 4.00
CA ILE A 149 2.16 -17.01 4.00
C ILE A 149 1.57 -17.95 5.05
N ARG A 150 1.41 -17.48 6.29
CA ARG A 150 0.92 -18.31 7.40
C ARG A 150 -0.54 -18.73 7.21
N THR A 151 -1.35 -17.92 6.52
CA THR A 151 -2.76 -18.23 6.21
C THR A 151 -2.95 -18.99 4.90
N LEU A 152 -1.88 -19.37 4.20
CA LEU A 152 -1.94 -20.15 2.95
C LEU A 152 -2.74 -21.45 3.11
N GLY A 153 -2.61 -22.14 4.26
CA GLY A 153 -3.36 -23.36 4.53
C GLY A 153 -4.88 -23.17 4.45
N GLY A 154 -5.41 -22.10 5.04
CA GLY A 154 -6.83 -21.76 4.93
C GLY A 154 -7.24 -21.36 3.52
N ALA A 155 -6.35 -20.67 2.78
CA ALA A 155 -6.61 -20.32 1.39
C ALA A 155 -6.69 -21.53 0.45
N LEU A 156 -5.89 -22.57 0.69
CA LEU A 156 -5.97 -23.84 -0.03
C LEU A 156 -7.31 -24.55 0.24
N GLU A 157 -7.75 -24.57 1.50
CA GLU A 157 -9.03 -25.17 1.90
C GLU A 157 -10.23 -24.41 1.29
N ASN A 158 -10.18 -23.08 1.26
CA ASN A 158 -11.20 -22.26 0.61
C ASN A 158 -11.34 -22.59 -0.89
N ALA A 159 -10.23 -22.74 -1.62
CA ALA A 159 -10.27 -23.12 -3.03
C ALA A 159 -10.86 -24.53 -3.21
N GLN A 160 -10.43 -25.49 -2.38
CA GLN A 160 -10.92 -26.86 -2.41
C GLN A 160 -12.43 -26.94 -2.16
N ASN A 161 -12.95 -26.17 -1.20
CA ASN A 161 -14.38 -26.12 -0.87
C ASN A 161 -15.23 -25.59 -2.04
N LEU A 162 -14.65 -24.76 -2.90
CA LEU A 162 -15.29 -24.26 -4.12
C LEU A 162 -15.00 -25.13 -5.36
N GLY A 163 -14.30 -26.25 -5.20
CA GLY A 163 -13.97 -27.17 -6.29
C GLY A 163 -12.79 -26.74 -7.18
N TYR A 164 -11.99 -25.76 -6.74
CA TYR A 164 -10.81 -25.26 -7.44
C TYR A 164 -9.52 -25.89 -6.90
N GLN A 165 -8.43 -25.74 -7.65
CA GLN A 165 -7.08 -26.09 -7.21
C GLN A 165 -6.35 -24.85 -6.68
N GLY A 166 -5.14 -25.04 -6.13
CA GLY A 166 -4.32 -23.92 -5.65
C GLY A 166 -4.92 -23.22 -4.44
N ALA A 167 -4.61 -21.93 -4.28
CA ALA A 167 -5.04 -21.12 -3.13
C ALA A 167 -6.02 -20.02 -3.56
N LYS A 168 -7.16 -19.94 -2.87
CA LYS A 168 -8.08 -18.81 -2.90
C LYS A 168 -8.05 -18.15 -1.52
N PHE A 169 -7.41 -16.99 -1.42
CA PHE A 169 -7.45 -16.23 -0.18
C PHE A 169 -8.90 -15.85 0.15
N ALA A 170 -9.21 -15.83 1.45
CA ALA A 170 -10.49 -15.39 1.95
C ALA A 170 -10.73 -13.92 1.56
N TRP A 171 -11.98 -13.60 1.23
CA TRP A 171 -12.42 -12.22 1.07
C TRP A 171 -12.27 -11.49 2.41
N GLU A 172 -12.82 -12.09 3.47
CA GLU A 172 -12.59 -11.66 4.85
C GLU A 172 -11.74 -12.71 5.54
N SER A 173 -10.49 -12.35 5.88
CA SER A 173 -9.56 -13.27 6.50
C SER A 173 -9.31 -12.95 7.98
N ALA A 174 -9.27 -13.99 8.81
CA ALA A 174 -8.90 -13.89 10.22
C ALA A 174 -7.65 -14.71 10.54
N GLY A 175 -7.55 -15.27 11.75
CA GLY A 175 -6.35 -15.98 12.22
C GLY A 175 -6.01 -17.27 11.47
N SER A 176 -7.02 -18.00 10.97
CA SER A 176 -6.85 -19.30 10.27
C SER A 176 -6.58 -19.17 8.77
N GLY A 177 -6.97 -18.06 8.15
CA GLY A 177 -6.99 -17.91 6.70
C GLY A 177 -8.24 -18.45 6.00
N LEU A 178 -9.13 -19.12 6.74
CA LEU A 178 -10.42 -19.57 6.21
C LEU A 178 -11.33 -18.37 5.94
N GLU A 179 -12.25 -18.54 4.99
CA GLU A 179 -13.30 -17.57 4.74
C GLU A 179 -14.16 -17.37 5.99
N VAL A 180 -14.25 -16.12 6.45
CA VAL A 180 -15.12 -15.73 7.56
C VAL A 180 -16.10 -14.63 7.17
N CYS A 181 -16.19 -14.31 5.88
CA CYS A 181 -17.18 -13.37 5.37
C CYS A 181 -18.59 -13.87 5.72
N PRO A 182 -19.44 -13.04 6.37
CA PRO A 182 -20.79 -13.44 6.72
C PRO A 182 -21.68 -13.76 5.50
N GLU A 183 -21.39 -13.16 4.35
CA GLU A 183 -22.14 -13.33 3.12
C GLU A 183 -21.35 -14.16 2.11
N ASP A 184 -21.81 -15.40 1.86
CA ASP A 184 -21.12 -16.37 1.01
C ASP A 184 -20.82 -15.87 -0.42
N ILE A 185 -21.61 -14.93 -0.94
CA ILE A 185 -21.47 -14.44 -2.31
C ILE A 185 -20.14 -13.73 -2.56
N TYR A 186 -19.69 -12.87 -1.63
CA TYR A 186 -18.41 -12.16 -1.74
C TYR A 186 -17.26 -13.16 -1.64
N GLY A 187 -17.33 -14.05 -0.65
CA GLY A 187 -16.39 -15.15 -0.49
C GLY A 187 -16.30 -16.08 -1.70
N ALA A 188 -17.38 -16.25 -2.47
CA ALA A 188 -17.36 -17.08 -3.68
C ALA A 188 -16.87 -16.33 -4.93
N GLN A 189 -17.32 -15.08 -5.14
CA GLN A 189 -17.20 -14.39 -6.43
C GLN A 189 -16.10 -13.33 -6.49
N GLU A 190 -15.68 -12.75 -5.36
CA GLU A 190 -14.61 -11.73 -5.32
C GLU A 190 -13.22 -12.36 -5.31
N VAL A 191 -12.89 -12.99 -6.44
CA VAL A 191 -11.63 -13.71 -6.61
C VAL A 191 -10.41 -12.79 -6.84
N HIS A 192 -10.62 -11.47 -7.01
CA HIS A 192 -9.53 -10.52 -7.25
C HIS A 192 -8.65 -10.24 -6.02
N VAL A 193 -9.07 -10.66 -4.81
CA VAL A 193 -8.18 -10.67 -3.62
C VAL A 193 -6.87 -11.39 -3.90
N ASN A 194 -6.92 -12.49 -4.66
CA ASN A 194 -5.72 -13.23 -5.08
C ASN A 194 -4.76 -12.38 -5.93
N GLY A 195 -5.31 -11.53 -6.79
CA GLY A 195 -4.54 -10.58 -7.59
C GLY A 195 -3.83 -9.58 -6.68
N ALA A 196 -4.56 -8.95 -5.75
CA ALA A 196 -3.98 -8.00 -4.80
C ALA A 196 -2.85 -8.60 -3.96
N VAL A 197 -3.02 -9.83 -3.47
CA VAL A 197 -1.98 -10.55 -2.72
C VAL A 197 -0.72 -10.72 -3.57
N VAL A 198 -0.83 -11.28 -4.78
CA VAL A 198 0.35 -11.52 -5.64
C VAL A 198 1.02 -10.21 -6.06
N LEU A 199 0.24 -9.14 -6.31
CA LEU A 199 0.78 -7.81 -6.57
C LEU A 199 1.60 -7.28 -5.40
N ALA A 200 1.17 -7.50 -4.16
CA ALA A 200 1.94 -7.10 -2.98
C ALA A 200 3.26 -7.87 -2.86
N PHE A 201 3.26 -9.19 -3.13
CA PHE A 201 4.49 -9.98 -3.20
C PHE A 201 5.43 -9.49 -4.30
N GLU A 202 4.92 -9.25 -5.51
CA GLU A 202 5.73 -8.74 -6.61
C GLU A 202 6.33 -7.36 -6.29
N LEU A 203 5.50 -6.45 -5.77
CA LEU A 203 5.94 -5.12 -5.37
C LEU A 203 7.04 -5.20 -4.32
N TYR A 204 6.88 -6.09 -3.32
CA TYR A 204 7.89 -6.36 -2.31
C TYR A 204 9.18 -6.86 -2.95
N TYR A 205 9.10 -7.86 -3.84
CA TYR A 205 10.28 -8.40 -4.51
C TYR A 205 11.05 -7.33 -5.28
N HIS A 206 10.39 -6.53 -6.13
CA HIS A 206 11.05 -5.49 -6.92
C HIS A 206 11.67 -4.40 -6.05
N THR A 207 11.04 -4.12 -4.89
CA THR A 207 11.49 -3.11 -3.94
C THR A 207 12.66 -3.60 -3.08
N THR A 208 12.62 -4.83 -2.55
CA THR A 208 13.56 -5.31 -1.52
C THR A 208 14.60 -6.29 -2.05
N GLN A 209 14.26 -7.07 -3.06
CA GLN A 209 15.03 -8.23 -3.54
C GLN A 209 15.31 -9.26 -2.43
N ASP A 210 14.46 -9.30 -1.41
CA ASP A 210 14.56 -10.21 -0.27
C ASP A 210 14.14 -11.63 -0.69
N LEU A 211 15.12 -12.40 -1.16
CA LEU A 211 14.92 -13.78 -1.57
C LEU A 211 14.59 -14.71 -0.40
N GLN A 212 14.94 -14.35 0.84
CA GLN A 212 14.66 -15.20 2.01
C GLN A 212 13.16 -15.29 2.27
N LEU A 213 12.40 -14.21 2.08
CA LEU A 213 10.94 -14.27 2.17
C LEU A 213 10.35 -15.31 1.19
N PHE A 214 10.88 -15.35 -0.03
CA PHE A 214 10.34 -16.24 -1.06
C PHE A 214 10.82 -17.69 -0.93
N GLN A 215 12.10 -17.90 -0.65
CA GLN A 215 12.73 -19.22 -0.63
C GLN A 215 12.58 -19.94 0.71
N GLU A 216 12.64 -19.20 1.82
CA GLU A 216 12.69 -19.79 3.16
C GLU A 216 11.36 -19.61 3.91
N ALA A 217 10.75 -18.42 3.82
CA ALA A 217 9.51 -18.17 4.55
C ALA A 217 8.26 -18.73 3.85
N GLY A 218 8.31 -19.03 2.55
CA GLY A 218 7.18 -19.63 1.80
C GLY A 218 6.48 -18.70 0.81
N GLY A 219 7.08 -17.55 0.48
CA GLY A 219 6.51 -16.64 -0.53
C GLY A 219 6.36 -17.27 -1.91
N TRP A 220 7.25 -18.19 -2.31
CA TRP A 220 7.08 -18.92 -3.58
C TRP A 220 5.90 -19.87 -3.58
N ASP A 221 5.57 -20.47 -2.44
CA ASP A 221 4.44 -21.39 -2.33
C ASP A 221 3.12 -20.62 -2.49
N VAL A 222 3.04 -19.40 -1.93
CA VAL A 222 1.89 -18.50 -2.13
C VAL A 222 1.69 -18.16 -3.60
N VAL A 223 2.73 -17.64 -4.27
CA VAL A 223 2.63 -17.22 -5.68
C VAL A 223 2.27 -18.41 -6.59
N ARG A 224 2.87 -19.58 -6.35
CA ARG A 224 2.56 -20.80 -7.10
C ARG A 224 1.11 -21.24 -6.89
N ALA A 225 0.66 -21.32 -5.64
CA ALA A 225 -0.69 -21.77 -5.33
C ALA A 225 -1.76 -20.82 -5.89
N VAL A 226 -1.52 -19.50 -5.89
CA VAL A 226 -2.44 -18.55 -6.53
C VAL A 226 -2.47 -18.72 -8.05
N ALA A 227 -1.31 -18.96 -8.69
CA ALA A 227 -1.27 -19.25 -10.13
C ALA A 227 -2.02 -20.55 -10.48
N GLU A 228 -1.87 -21.60 -9.67
CA GLU A 228 -2.63 -22.85 -9.80
C GLU A 228 -4.14 -22.62 -9.67
N PHE A 229 -4.56 -21.74 -8.75
CA PHE A 229 -5.96 -21.34 -8.64
C PHE A 229 -6.48 -20.71 -9.93
N TRP A 230 -5.77 -19.70 -10.47
CA TRP A 230 -6.19 -19.06 -11.72
C TRP A 230 -6.27 -20.05 -12.89
N CYS A 231 -5.29 -20.95 -13.04
CA CYS A 231 -5.33 -22.01 -14.04
C CYS A 231 -6.54 -22.94 -13.90
N SER A 232 -6.98 -23.22 -12.67
CA SER A 232 -8.18 -24.04 -12.41
C SER A 232 -9.49 -23.27 -12.54
N ARG A 233 -9.45 -21.94 -12.44
CA ARG A 233 -10.62 -21.05 -12.38
C ARG A 233 -11.07 -20.57 -13.76
N VAL A 234 -10.16 -20.47 -14.72
CA VAL A 234 -10.47 -20.06 -16.10
C VAL A 234 -11.08 -21.20 -16.91
N GLU A 235 -12.02 -20.84 -17.78
CA GLU A 235 -12.72 -21.79 -18.66
C GLU A 235 -12.28 -21.58 -20.11
N TRP A 236 -11.80 -22.63 -20.76
CA TRP A 236 -11.50 -22.58 -22.20
C TRP A 236 -12.81 -22.62 -23.01
N ILE A 237 -13.00 -21.65 -23.91
CA ILE A 237 -14.16 -21.58 -24.81
C ILE A 237 -13.72 -21.95 -26.24
N PRO A 238 -13.94 -23.20 -26.71
CA PRO A 238 -13.40 -23.67 -27.99
C PRO A 238 -13.87 -22.88 -29.21
N ARG A 239 -15.04 -22.23 -29.13
CA ARG A 239 -15.59 -21.44 -30.25
C ARG A 239 -14.92 -20.09 -30.41
N GLU A 240 -14.39 -19.55 -29.31
CA GLU A 240 -13.77 -18.24 -29.25
C GLU A 240 -12.23 -18.36 -29.25
N GLU A 241 -11.71 -19.58 -29.02
CA GLU A 241 -10.27 -19.85 -28.87
C GLU A 241 -9.63 -19.02 -27.74
N GLU A 242 -10.42 -18.70 -26.72
CA GLU A 242 -10.06 -17.83 -25.61
C GLU A 242 -10.41 -18.47 -24.25
N TYR A 243 -9.70 -18.03 -23.21
CA TYR A 243 -10.02 -18.35 -21.82
C TYR A 243 -10.93 -17.27 -21.24
N HIS A 244 -12.01 -17.70 -20.60
CA HIS A 244 -12.98 -16.82 -19.97
C HIS A 244 -12.94 -16.98 -18.45
N LEU A 245 -13.10 -15.87 -17.75
CA LEU A 245 -13.34 -15.85 -16.32
C LEU A 245 -14.81 -15.46 -16.09
N ARG A 246 -15.66 -16.45 -15.82
CA ARG A 246 -17.11 -16.27 -15.72
C ARG A 246 -17.60 -16.25 -14.28
N GLY A 247 -18.70 -15.57 -14.01
CA GLY A 247 -19.37 -15.58 -12.70
C GLY A 247 -18.49 -15.02 -11.58
N VAL A 248 -17.85 -13.88 -11.83
CA VAL A 248 -17.07 -13.16 -10.82
C VAL A 248 -17.83 -11.92 -10.37
N MET A 249 -17.42 -11.39 -9.24
CA MET A 249 -17.77 -10.05 -8.80
C MET A 249 -16.52 -9.19 -8.95
N SER A 250 -16.70 -7.99 -9.51
CA SER A 250 -15.64 -7.01 -9.67
C SER A 250 -15.53 -6.14 -8.41
N PRO A 251 -14.51 -5.26 -8.28
CA PRO A 251 -14.46 -4.29 -7.18
C PRO A 251 -15.71 -3.41 -7.04
N ASP A 252 -16.47 -3.27 -8.12
CA ASP A 252 -17.83 -2.71 -8.05
C ASP A 252 -18.80 -3.82 -7.61
N GLU A 253 -18.96 -3.95 -6.29
CA GLU A 253 -19.77 -4.99 -5.62
C GLU A 253 -21.27 -4.89 -5.96
N TYR A 254 -21.74 -3.77 -6.53
CA TYR A 254 -23.10 -3.62 -7.03
C TYR A 254 -23.38 -4.53 -8.25
N HIS A 255 -22.35 -5.12 -8.86
CA HIS A 255 -22.45 -5.98 -10.03
C HIS A 255 -21.81 -7.36 -9.77
N SER A 256 -22.66 -8.35 -9.47
CA SER A 256 -22.27 -9.75 -9.26
C SER A 256 -22.57 -10.64 -10.46
N GLY A 257 -21.92 -11.80 -10.55
CA GLY A 257 -22.13 -12.77 -11.63
C GLY A 257 -21.62 -12.31 -13.00
N VAL A 258 -20.77 -11.27 -13.05
CA VAL A 258 -20.26 -10.73 -14.31
C VAL A 258 -19.22 -11.66 -14.94
N ASN A 259 -19.10 -11.59 -16.26
CA ASN A 259 -18.10 -12.34 -17.02
C ASN A 259 -17.01 -11.39 -17.49
N ASN A 260 -15.76 -11.84 -17.43
CA ASN A 260 -14.59 -11.14 -17.97
C ASN A 260 -14.44 -9.70 -17.46
N SER A 261 -14.63 -9.49 -16.15
CA SER A 261 -14.35 -8.21 -15.49
C SER A 261 -12.96 -7.69 -15.91
N VAL A 262 -12.89 -6.49 -16.48
CA VAL A 262 -11.63 -5.88 -16.95
C VAL A 262 -10.61 -5.78 -15.81
N TYR A 263 -11.06 -5.39 -14.61
CA TYR A 263 -10.21 -5.32 -13.43
C TYR A 263 -9.60 -6.68 -13.11
N THR A 264 -10.43 -7.72 -13.13
CA THR A 264 -10.02 -9.08 -12.77
C THR A 264 -9.18 -9.73 -13.87
N ASN A 265 -9.40 -9.34 -15.13
CA ASN A 265 -8.74 -9.94 -16.28
C ASN A 265 -7.41 -9.25 -16.63
N ILE A 266 -7.37 -7.93 -16.82
CA ILE A 266 -6.22 -7.22 -17.41
C ILE A 266 -6.25 -5.73 -17.04
N LEU A 267 -5.72 -5.31 -15.89
CA LEU A 267 -5.69 -3.89 -15.53
C LEU A 267 -4.93 -3.02 -16.56
N VAL A 268 -5.67 -2.47 -17.54
CA VAL A 268 -5.22 -1.45 -18.49
C VAL A 268 -5.84 -0.12 -18.08
N GLN A 269 -5.01 0.80 -17.61
CA GLN A 269 -5.40 2.19 -17.44
C GLN A 269 -5.34 2.89 -18.80
N ASN A 270 -6.50 3.25 -19.35
CA ASN A 270 -6.59 4.18 -20.45
C ASN A 270 -7.69 5.21 -20.14
N ARG A 271 -7.59 6.41 -20.75
CA ARG A 271 -8.53 7.53 -20.53
C ARG A 271 -9.99 7.10 -20.65
N LYS A 272 -10.31 6.29 -21.66
CA LYS A 272 -11.67 5.84 -21.94
C LYS A 272 -12.21 4.95 -20.81
N ASN A 273 -11.39 4.04 -20.27
CA ASN A 273 -11.76 3.20 -19.14
C ASN A 273 -12.02 4.05 -17.89
N LEU A 274 -11.12 5.01 -17.56
CA LEU A 274 -11.33 5.90 -16.42
C LEU A 274 -12.58 6.77 -16.57
N GLU A 275 -12.88 7.27 -17.78
CA GLU A 275 -14.10 8.03 -18.05
C GLU A 275 -15.36 7.19 -17.88
N ILE A 276 -15.35 5.95 -18.39
CA ILE A 276 -16.48 5.02 -18.27
C ILE A 276 -16.71 4.67 -16.80
N TYR A 277 -15.68 4.19 -16.09
CA TYR A 277 -15.81 3.77 -14.71
C TYR A 277 -16.18 4.91 -13.79
N GLU A 278 -15.54 6.08 -13.91
CA GLU A 278 -15.88 7.23 -13.05
C GLU A 278 -17.33 7.69 -13.26
N ALA A 279 -17.86 7.59 -14.49
CA ALA A 279 -19.22 8.02 -14.81
C ALA A 279 -20.30 7.09 -14.22
N VAL A 280 -20.01 5.80 -14.06
CA VAL A 280 -20.94 4.81 -13.49
C VAL A 280 -20.69 4.52 -12.00
N THR A 281 -19.57 4.99 -11.46
CA THR A 281 -19.24 4.84 -10.05
C THR A 281 -20.24 5.59 -9.18
N SER A 282 -20.76 4.92 -8.14
CA SER A 282 -21.67 5.52 -7.18
C SER A 282 -21.13 6.87 -6.65
N PRO A 283 -21.92 7.97 -6.67
CA PRO A 283 -21.49 9.24 -6.11
C PRO A 283 -21.16 9.16 -4.60
N GLN A 284 -21.72 8.16 -3.92
CA GLN A 284 -21.50 7.84 -2.50
C GLN A 284 -20.46 6.72 -2.31
N GLY A 285 -19.67 6.39 -3.33
CA GLY A 285 -18.64 5.35 -3.22
C GLY A 285 -17.64 5.60 -2.09
N PRO A 286 -17.03 4.52 -1.54
CA PRO A 286 -16.18 4.58 -0.36
C PRO A 286 -14.91 5.39 -0.61
N ALA A 287 -14.30 5.89 0.46
CA ALA A 287 -13.16 6.84 0.43
C ALA A 287 -12.02 6.45 -0.53
N MET A 288 -11.73 5.16 -0.65
CA MET A 288 -10.66 4.62 -1.49
C MET A 288 -10.85 4.87 -3.00
N THR A 289 -12.10 4.98 -3.43
CA THR A 289 -12.53 5.14 -4.83
C THR A 289 -11.92 6.38 -5.45
N TRP A 290 -12.06 7.52 -4.77
CA TRP A 290 -11.65 8.82 -5.27
C TRP A 290 -10.13 8.93 -5.43
N SER A 291 -9.39 8.29 -4.51
CA SER A 291 -7.95 8.24 -4.56
C SER A 291 -7.43 7.47 -5.78
N MET A 292 -8.06 6.33 -6.12
CA MET A 292 -7.66 5.53 -7.28
C MET A 292 -7.87 6.30 -8.60
N PHE A 293 -9.03 6.93 -8.76
CA PHE A 293 -9.28 7.78 -9.93
C PHE A 293 -8.31 8.96 -9.98
N ALA A 294 -8.01 9.60 -8.85
CA ALA A 294 -7.05 10.70 -8.82
C ALA A 294 -5.66 10.27 -9.30
N VAL A 295 -5.16 9.10 -8.88
CA VAL A 295 -3.90 8.52 -9.38
C VAL A 295 -3.97 8.32 -10.90
N GLY A 296 -5.04 7.70 -11.41
CA GLY A 296 -5.19 7.45 -12.85
C GLY A 296 -5.23 8.75 -13.67
N TRP A 297 -5.93 9.78 -13.20
CA TRP A 297 -5.99 11.08 -13.86
C TRP A 297 -4.66 11.85 -13.80
N MET A 298 -3.89 11.70 -12.72
CA MET A 298 -2.52 12.23 -12.65
C MET A 298 -1.60 11.54 -13.66
N GLU A 299 -1.71 10.23 -13.83
CA GLU A 299 -0.96 9.47 -14.84
C GLU A 299 -1.27 9.98 -16.26
N LEU A 300 -2.54 10.30 -16.53
CA LEU A 300 -2.99 10.88 -17.79
C LEU A 300 -2.79 12.40 -17.92
N LYS A 301 -2.08 13.02 -16.98
CA LYS A 301 -1.76 14.47 -16.94
C LYS A 301 -2.99 15.39 -16.89
N ASP A 302 -4.10 14.91 -16.34
CA ASP A 302 -5.32 15.68 -16.10
C ASP A 302 -5.40 16.15 -14.64
N ALA A 303 -4.54 17.13 -14.30
CA ALA A 303 -4.37 17.59 -12.92
C ALA A 303 -5.65 18.23 -12.32
N ALA A 304 -6.50 18.82 -13.15
CA ALA A 304 -7.75 19.46 -12.69
C ALA A 304 -8.77 18.42 -12.22
N ARG A 305 -9.00 17.37 -13.03
CA ARG A 305 -9.91 16.27 -12.66
C ARG A 305 -9.37 15.49 -11.46
N ALA A 306 -8.07 15.20 -11.45
CA ALA A 306 -7.41 14.58 -10.31
C ALA A 306 -7.57 15.40 -9.03
N ARG A 307 -7.47 16.73 -9.10
CA ARG A 307 -7.66 17.62 -7.95
C ARG A 307 -9.07 17.53 -7.38
N GLY A 308 -10.10 17.57 -8.23
CA GLY A 308 -11.49 17.44 -7.78
C GLY A 308 -11.76 16.11 -7.06
N LEU A 309 -11.17 15.02 -7.53
CA LEU A 309 -11.28 13.70 -6.90
C LEU A 309 -10.52 13.62 -5.57
N LEU A 310 -9.34 14.23 -5.48
CA LEU A 310 -8.62 14.36 -4.21
C LEU A 310 -9.42 15.16 -3.18
N ASP A 311 -10.08 16.24 -3.59
CA ASP A 311 -10.92 17.03 -2.71
C ASP A 311 -12.15 16.23 -2.22
N ARG A 312 -12.69 15.32 -3.04
CA ARG A 312 -13.72 14.35 -2.61
C ARG A 312 -13.18 13.36 -1.60
N SER A 313 -12.00 12.79 -1.84
CA SER A 313 -11.33 11.93 -0.87
C SER A 313 -11.12 12.66 0.46
N PHE A 314 -10.79 13.96 0.40
CA PHE A 314 -10.56 14.80 1.58
C PHE A 314 -11.83 15.02 2.42
N ALA A 315 -13.03 14.93 1.80
CA ALA A 315 -14.30 15.09 2.50
C ALA A 315 -14.59 13.95 3.49
N ASN A 316 -13.93 12.80 3.35
CA ASN A 316 -14.00 11.67 4.28
C ASN A 316 -13.22 11.90 5.59
N MET A 317 -12.48 13.02 5.71
CA MET A 317 -11.70 13.33 6.90
C MET A 317 -12.54 14.08 7.94
N ALA A 318 -12.61 13.53 9.15
CA ALA A 318 -13.32 14.08 10.28
C ALA A 318 -12.38 14.81 11.28
N GLU A 319 -12.81 16.00 11.70
CA GLU A 319 -12.19 16.80 12.77
C GLU A 319 -12.59 16.27 14.17
N PRO A 320 -11.82 16.55 15.24
CA PRO A 320 -10.55 17.30 15.26
C PRO A 320 -9.31 16.44 15.01
N PHE A 321 -9.47 15.11 14.98
CA PHE A 321 -8.36 14.17 14.99
C PHE A 321 -7.86 13.76 13.60
N LYS A 322 -8.48 14.28 12.52
CA LYS A 322 -8.15 13.93 11.13
C LYS A 322 -8.33 12.44 10.84
N VAL A 323 -9.31 11.83 11.50
CA VAL A 323 -9.69 10.43 11.32
C VAL A 323 -10.48 10.30 10.03
N TRP A 324 -10.31 9.21 9.29
CA TRP A 324 -11.05 8.98 8.06
C TRP A 324 -12.28 8.11 8.34
N THR A 325 -13.39 8.42 7.69
CA THR A 325 -14.59 7.59 7.64
C THR A 325 -14.73 6.97 6.26
N GLU A 326 -15.30 5.78 6.19
CA GLU A 326 -15.55 5.06 4.94
C GLU A 326 -16.37 5.92 3.96
N ASN A 327 -17.47 6.50 4.45
CA ASN A 327 -18.32 7.40 3.70
C ASN A 327 -18.17 8.85 4.18
N ALA A 328 -18.36 9.81 3.28
CA ALA A 328 -18.14 11.24 3.56
C ALA A 328 -19.22 11.84 4.49
N ASP A 329 -20.35 11.16 4.69
CA ASP A 329 -21.38 11.53 5.65
C ASP A 329 -21.08 11.05 7.08
N GLY A 330 -19.96 10.35 7.27
CA GLY A 330 -19.52 9.79 8.56
C GLY A 330 -20.05 8.38 8.84
N SER A 331 -20.82 7.79 7.94
CA SER A 331 -21.26 6.39 8.06
C SER A 331 -20.17 5.39 7.65
N GLY A 332 -20.41 4.11 7.95
CA GLY A 332 -19.47 3.02 7.68
C GLY A 332 -18.38 2.92 8.74
N ALA A 333 -17.24 2.34 8.38
CA ALA A 333 -16.12 2.20 9.28
C ALA A 333 -15.54 3.56 9.70
N VAL A 334 -15.36 3.73 11.01
CA VAL A 334 -14.68 4.89 11.62
C VAL A 334 -13.21 4.55 11.82
N ASN A 335 -12.32 5.50 11.53
CA ASN A 335 -10.87 5.27 11.45
C ASN A 335 -10.52 4.28 10.34
N PHE A 336 -11.06 4.56 9.16
CA PHE A 336 -10.93 3.79 7.95
C PHE A 336 -9.53 3.91 7.33
N LEU A 337 -8.67 2.95 7.65
CA LEU A 337 -7.29 2.87 7.20
C LEU A 337 -7.17 2.71 5.68
N THR A 338 -8.14 2.07 5.03
CA THR A 338 -8.13 1.94 3.57
C THR A 338 -8.25 3.31 2.88
N GLY A 339 -9.15 4.17 3.36
CA GLY A 339 -9.27 5.54 2.87
C GLY A 339 -7.97 6.33 3.07
N MET A 340 -7.36 6.21 4.25
CA MET A 340 -6.05 6.81 4.54
C MET A 340 -4.94 6.28 3.63
N GLY A 341 -4.91 4.97 3.39
CA GLY A 341 -3.95 4.32 2.50
C GLY A 341 -4.10 4.83 1.07
N GLY A 342 -5.32 4.84 0.52
CA GLY A 342 -5.61 5.39 -0.80
C GLY A 342 -5.20 6.86 -0.92
N PHE A 343 -5.52 7.68 0.08
CA PHE A 343 -5.16 9.09 0.06
C PHE A 343 -3.66 9.33 0.04
N LEU A 344 -2.92 8.56 0.85
CA LEU A 344 -1.45 8.58 0.81
C LEU A 344 -0.94 8.16 -0.57
N GLN A 345 -1.52 7.14 -1.20
CA GLN A 345 -1.12 6.73 -2.54
C GLN A 345 -1.32 7.81 -3.59
N ALA A 346 -2.40 8.58 -3.50
CA ALA A 346 -2.64 9.68 -4.43
C ALA A 346 -1.50 10.73 -4.39
N VAL A 347 -0.89 10.95 -3.22
CA VAL A 347 0.28 11.83 -3.12
C VAL A 347 1.59 11.09 -3.43
N VAL A 348 1.80 9.91 -2.83
CA VAL A 348 3.06 9.15 -2.91
C VAL A 348 3.28 8.56 -4.30
N PHE A 349 2.26 8.05 -4.97
CA PHE A 349 2.34 7.42 -6.29
C PHE A 349 1.68 8.23 -7.40
N GLY A 350 0.65 9.02 -7.08
CA GLY A 350 0.00 9.93 -8.04
C GLY A 350 0.86 11.17 -8.30
N CYS A 351 1.11 11.99 -7.29
CA CYS A 351 1.85 13.25 -7.47
C CYS A 351 3.32 13.05 -7.87
N THR A 352 4.01 12.04 -7.31
CA THR A 352 5.41 11.76 -7.71
C THR A 352 5.52 11.00 -9.04
N GLY A 353 4.44 10.31 -9.44
CA GLY A 353 4.45 9.34 -10.54
C GLY A 353 5.25 8.07 -10.24
N PHE A 354 5.49 7.73 -8.97
CA PHE A 354 6.28 6.55 -8.63
C PHE A 354 5.64 5.25 -9.12
N ARG A 355 6.40 4.43 -9.85
CA ARG A 355 6.05 3.02 -10.12
C ARG A 355 7.29 2.16 -9.93
N VAL A 356 7.18 1.17 -9.06
CA VAL A 356 8.25 0.21 -8.85
C VAL A 356 8.10 -0.92 -9.87
N THR A 357 9.17 -1.21 -10.59
CA THR A 357 9.25 -2.27 -11.58
C THR A 357 10.55 -3.04 -11.39
N ARG A 358 10.70 -4.16 -12.11
CA ARG A 358 11.97 -4.89 -12.18
C ARG A 358 13.14 -4.00 -12.63
N ALA A 359 12.88 -3.00 -13.48
CA ALA A 359 13.92 -2.13 -14.04
C ALA A 359 14.34 -1.00 -13.08
N GLY A 360 13.51 -0.63 -12.12
CA GLY A 360 13.72 0.58 -11.33
C GLY A 360 12.43 1.16 -10.76
N VAL A 361 12.58 2.29 -10.07
CA VAL A 361 11.46 3.15 -9.66
C VAL A 361 11.34 4.28 -10.66
N THR A 362 10.33 4.23 -11.53
CA THR A 362 10.02 5.36 -12.40
C THR A 362 9.41 6.48 -11.60
N PHE A 363 9.55 7.72 -12.06
CA PHE A 363 8.90 8.91 -11.51
C PHE A 363 8.46 9.81 -12.65
N ASP A 364 7.32 10.47 -12.49
CA ASP A 364 6.80 11.41 -13.47
C ASP A 364 5.93 12.48 -12.77
N PRO A 365 6.59 13.49 -12.16
CA PRO A 365 5.94 14.33 -11.16
C PRO A 365 4.87 15.25 -11.72
N VAL A 366 3.72 15.28 -11.04
CA VAL A 366 2.55 16.10 -11.34
C VAL A 366 2.36 17.13 -10.23
N CYS A 367 2.40 18.41 -10.60
CA CYS A 367 2.08 19.51 -9.70
C CYS A 367 0.57 19.74 -9.67
N LEU A 368 -0.02 19.66 -8.48
CA LEU A 368 -1.43 19.97 -8.28
C LEU A 368 -1.59 21.44 -7.84
N SER A 369 -2.70 22.06 -8.26
CA SER A 369 -3.04 23.41 -7.82
C SER A 369 -3.09 23.51 -6.29
N GLY A 370 -2.52 24.58 -5.75
CA GLY A 370 -2.40 24.81 -4.30
C GLY A 370 -1.26 24.06 -3.61
N ILE A 371 -0.45 23.29 -4.34
CA ILE A 371 0.74 22.59 -3.83
C ILE A 371 1.96 23.03 -4.63
N SER A 372 2.85 23.81 -4.03
CA SER A 372 4.05 24.31 -4.72
C SER A 372 5.25 23.37 -4.63
N ARG A 373 5.24 22.43 -3.67
CA ARG A 373 6.27 21.41 -3.52
C ARG A 373 5.72 20.17 -2.83
N VAL A 374 6.16 19.00 -3.28
CA VAL A 374 5.96 17.72 -2.58
C VAL A 374 7.33 17.18 -2.16
N SER A 375 7.41 16.67 -0.93
CA SER A 375 8.61 16.06 -0.37
C SER A 375 8.26 14.71 0.24
N VAL A 376 8.96 13.67 -0.19
CA VAL A 376 8.86 12.31 0.35
C VAL A 376 10.26 11.91 0.84
N SER A 377 10.39 11.60 2.12
CA SER A 377 11.67 11.26 2.75
C SER A 377 11.67 9.84 3.29
N GLY A 378 12.83 9.19 3.21
CA GLY A 378 13.01 7.84 3.73
C GLY A 378 12.43 6.73 2.87
N ILE A 379 12.28 6.95 1.56
CA ILE A 379 11.83 5.93 0.62
C ILE A 379 12.87 4.81 0.55
N PHE A 380 12.45 3.57 0.73
CA PHE A 380 13.30 2.41 0.62
C PHE A 380 13.29 1.84 -0.81
N TYR A 381 14.49 1.59 -1.36
CA TYR A 381 14.65 0.85 -2.60
C TYR A 381 15.96 0.04 -2.60
N GLN A 382 15.82 -1.28 -2.60
CA GLN A 382 16.89 -2.27 -2.70
C GLN A 382 18.05 -2.00 -1.73
N GLY A 383 17.74 -1.73 -0.47
CA GLY A 383 18.73 -1.45 0.57
C GLY A 383 19.23 0.00 0.61
N ASN A 384 18.70 0.91 -0.21
CA ASN A 384 18.98 2.34 -0.14
C ASN A 384 17.78 3.07 0.48
N LYS A 385 18.05 4.11 1.29
CA LYS A 385 17.05 5.11 1.69
C LYS A 385 17.23 6.37 0.86
N LEU A 386 16.12 6.93 0.39
CA LEU A 386 16.06 8.02 -0.56
C LEU A 386 15.17 9.15 -0.04
N ASN A 387 15.58 10.39 -0.26
CA ASN A 387 14.69 11.54 -0.24
C ASN A 387 14.39 11.96 -1.68
N PHE A 388 13.13 12.25 -1.97
CA PHE A 388 12.65 12.74 -3.25
C PHE A 388 11.79 13.97 -3.01
N SER A 389 12.04 15.05 -3.76
CA SER A 389 11.16 16.21 -3.73
C SER A 389 11.06 16.86 -5.09
N PHE A 390 9.94 17.52 -5.36
CA PHE A 390 9.77 18.26 -6.60
C PHE A 390 8.90 19.50 -6.41
N SER A 391 9.18 20.51 -7.23
CA SER A 391 8.38 21.72 -7.44
C SER A 391 8.06 21.86 -8.92
N GLU A 392 7.41 22.95 -9.34
CA GLU A 392 7.13 23.20 -10.77
C GLU A 392 8.39 23.15 -11.64
N ASP A 393 9.51 23.66 -11.12
CA ASP A 393 10.75 23.86 -11.87
C ASP A 393 11.73 22.69 -11.77
N SER A 394 11.72 21.92 -10.69
CA SER A 394 12.82 20.99 -10.38
C SER A 394 12.40 19.74 -9.64
N VAL A 395 13.20 18.69 -9.82
CA VAL A 395 13.19 17.47 -9.01
C VAL A 395 14.54 17.38 -8.29
N THR A 396 14.53 16.93 -7.04
CA THR A 396 15.72 16.67 -6.24
C THR A 396 15.66 15.27 -5.65
N VAL A 397 16.72 14.51 -5.85
CA VAL A 397 16.89 13.15 -5.32
C VAL A 397 18.16 13.08 -4.47
N GLU A 398 18.09 12.38 -3.34
CA GLU A 398 19.22 12.18 -2.43
C GLU A 398 19.18 10.74 -1.90
N VAL A 399 20.29 10.01 -2.02
CA VAL A 399 20.46 8.74 -1.27
C VAL A 399 20.98 9.10 0.11
N THR A 400 20.18 8.91 1.16
CA THR A 400 20.53 9.29 2.53
C THR A 400 21.27 8.19 3.28
N ALA A 401 20.97 6.92 2.98
CA ALA A 401 21.63 5.78 3.59
C ALA A 401 21.67 4.59 2.63
N ARG A 402 22.66 3.70 2.84
CA ARG A 402 22.82 2.44 2.11
C ARG A 402 23.14 1.32 3.09
N ALA A 403 22.36 0.23 3.04
CA ALA A 403 22.38 -0.87 4.01
C ALA A 403 23.65 -1.76 3.97
N GLY A 404 24.61 -1.47 3.10
CA GLY A 404 25.90 -2.17 3.06
C GLY A 404 26.48 -2.29 1.64
N PRO A 405 27.49 -3.16 1.45
CA PRO A 405 28.11 -3.42 0.15
C PRO A 405 27.21 -4.17 -0.85
N TRP A 406 26.22 -4.92 -0.35
CA TRP A 406 25.27 -5.67 -1.19
C TRP A 406 24.25 -4.76 -1.88
N ALA A 407 23.93 -3.62 -1.28
CA ALA A 407 22.97 -2.67 -1.83
C ALA A 407 23.60 -1.97 -3.04
N PRO A 408 22.92 -1.95 -4.20
CA PRO A 408 23.48 -1.42 -5.42
C PRO A 408 23.68 0.10 -5.32
N HIS A 409 24.66 0.60 -6.07
CA HIS A 409 24.71 2.01 -6.40
C HIS A 409 23.53 2.36 -7.30
N LEU A 410 23.01 3.58 -7.14
CA LEU A 410 21.85 4.05 -7.91
C LEU A 410 22.23 5.19 -8.85
N GLU A 411 21.50 5.27 -9.95
CA GLU A 411 21.49 6.41 -10.88
C GLU A 411 20.05 6.81 -11.21
N ALA A 412 19.86 8.08 -11.57
CA ALA A 412 18.62 8.57 -12.17
C ALA A 412 18.81 8.72 -13.68
N GLU A 413 18.01 8.00 -14.46
CA GLU A 413 17.87 8.17 -15.91
C GLU A 413 16.71 9.13 -16.18
N LEU A 414 16.94 10.21 -16.91
CA LEU A 414 15.93 11.25 -17.17
C LEU A 414 15.30 11.09 -18.56
N TRP A 415 14.02 11.38 -18.70
CA TRP A 415 13.30 11.34 -19.98
C TRP A 415 12.77 12.72 -20.37
N PRO A 416 12.78 13.08 -21.68
CA PRO A 416 13.25 12.27 -22.83
C PRO A 416 14.76 12.36 -23.09
N SER A 417 15.52 13.12 -22.28
CA SER A 417 16.95 13.41 -22.56
C SER A 417 17.89 12.20 -22.50
N GLN A 418 17.48 11.12 -21.85
CA GLN A 418 18.28 9.93 -21.52
C GLN A 418 19.54 10.24 -20.70
N ALA A 419 19.62 11.44 -20.09
CA ALA A 419 20.72 11.80 -19.21
C ALA A 419 20.74 10.88 -17.99
N ARG A 420 21.93 10.42 -17.60
CA ARG A 420 22.12 9.55 -16.43
C ARG A 420 22.92 10.28 -15.36
N LEU A 421 22.34 10.40 -14.18
CA LEU A 421 22.90 11.12 -13.05
C LEU A 421 23.19 10.13 -11.92
N SER A 422 24.45 10.03 -11.49
CA SER A 422 24.81 9.15 -10.37
C SER A 422 24.26 9.69 -9.05
N LEU A 423 23.60 8.84 -8.27
CA LEU A 423 23.05 9.17 -6.96
C LEU A 423 24.00 8.68 -5.87
N LEU A 424 25.04 9.49 -5.59
CA LEU A 424 26.00 9.18 -4.54
C LEU A 424 25.38 9.41 -3.15
N PRO A 425 25.58 8.49 -2.19
CA PRO A 425 25.12 8.69 -0.82
C PRO A 425 25.57 10.03 -0.23
N GLY A 426 24.65 10.74 0.45
CA GLY A 426 24.87 12.05 1.06
C GLY A 426 24.93 13.23 0.09
N HIS A 427 24.74 13.01 -1.21
CA HIS A 427 24.75 14.06 -2.23
C HIS A 427 23.37 14.27 -2.82
N LYS A 428 22.91 15.52 -2.84
CA LYS A 428 21.67 15.93 -3.49
C LYS A 428 21.92 16.17 -4.98
N VAL A 429 21.09 15.57 -5.81
CA VAL A 429 21.09 15.75 -7.26
C VAL A 429 19.80 16.44 -7.66
N SER A 430 19.91 17.65 -8.19
CA SER A 430 18.78 18.45 -8.66
C SER A 430 18.82 18.64 -10.17
N PHE A 431 17.67 18.53 -10.82
CA PHE A 431 17.53 18.68 -12.27
C PHE A 431 16.17 19.32 -12.60
N PRO A 432 15.99 19.90 -13.81
CA PRO A 432 14.69 20.43 -14.23
C PRO A 432 13.59 19.37 -14.11
N ARG A 433 12.36 19.76 -13.75
CA ARG A 433 11.27 18.80 -13.56
C ARG A 433 11.04 18.00 -14.84
N SER A 434 11.32 16.71 -14.78
CA SER A 434 11.15 15.75 -15.87
C SER A 434 10.72 14.39 -15.32
N ALA A 435 10.18 13.55 -16.20
CA ALA A 435 10.04 12.14 -15.91
C ALA A 435 11.41 11.45 -15.89
N GLY A 436 11.48 10.27 -15.30
CA GLY A 436 12.69 9.46 -15.28
C GLY A 436 12.54 8.17 -14.49
N ARG A 437 13.68 7.53 -14.22
CA ARG A 437 13.76 6.28 -13.46
C ARG A 437 14.99 6.26 -12.57
N ILE A 438 14.79 5.93 -11.30
CA ILE A 438 15.86 5.55 -10.38
C ILE A 438 16.13 4.06 -10.58
N GLN A 439 17.36 3.71 -10.95
CA GLN A 439 17.75 2.33 -11.27
C GLN A 439 19.14 2.01 -10.73
N ARG A 440 19.51 0.73 -10.79
CA ARG A 440 20.87 0.27 -10.47
C ARG A 440 21.85 0.89 -11.46
N SER A 441 22.96 1.45 -10.97
CA SER A 441 24.06 1.85 -11.83
C SER A 441 24.67 0.63 -12.52
N PRO A 442 25.00 0.70 -13.82
CA PRO A 442 25.71 -0.38 -14.49
C PRO A 442 27.04 -0.65 -13.78
N PRO A 443 27.49 -1.92 -13.71
CA PRO A 443 28.81 -2.22 -13.18
C PRO A 443 29.87 -1.48 -13.99
N LYS A 444 30.72 -0.69 -13.33
CA LYS A 444 31.90 -0.10 -13.97
C LYS A 444 32.84 -1.24 -14.36
N LEU A 445 32.91 -1.57 -15.66
CA LEU A 445 33.95 -2.47 -16.18
C LEU A 445 35.32 -1.85 -15.86
N PRO A 446 36.24 -2.58 -15.20
CA PRO A 446 37.58 -2.06 -14.98
C PRO A 446 38.30 -1.95 -16.33
N GLY A 447 38.59 -0.72 -16.78
CA GLY A 447 39.55 -0.45 -17.85
C GLY A 447 39.06 0.04 -19.21
N SER A 448 37.90 0.71 -19.34
CA SER A 448 37.57 1.39 -20.62
C SER A 448 38.01 2.86 -20.63
N SER A 449 39.26 3.08 -21.03
CA SER A 449 39.58 4.27 -21.81
C SER A 449 38.83 4.19 -23.15
N SER A 450 38.22 5.29 -23.57
CA SER A 450 37.50 5.45 -24.83
C SER A 450 38.19 4.78 -26.02
N SER A 451 37.59 3.71 -26.54
CA SER A 451 37.76 3.31 -27.93
C SER A 451 36.47 2.65 -28.41
N GLU A 452 35.86 3.27 -29.42
CA GLU A 452 34.73 2.73 -30.16
C GLU A 452 35.14 1.43 -30.86
N PHE A 453 34.33 0.39 -30.72
CA PHE A 453 34.28 -0.71 -31.69
C PHE A 453 32.82 -1.06 -32.01
N PRO A 454 32.47 -1.28 -33.29
CA PRO A 454 31.09 -1.36 -33.72
C PRO A 454 30.53 -2.79 -33.59
N GLY A 455 29.31 -2.87 -33.05
CA GLY A 455 28.23 -3.73 -33.54
C GLY A 455 28.38 -5.24 -33.50
N ARG A 456 27.66 -5.87 -32.57
CA ARG A 456 26.70 -6.97 -32.85
C ARG A 456 25.87 -7.26 -31.60
N THR A 457 24.69 -6.67 -31.53
CA THR A 457 23.64 -7.06 -30.57
C THR A 457 22.92 -8.28 -31.13
N PHE A 458 22.97 -9.40 -30.41
CA PHE A 458 22.03 -10.49 -30.60
C PHE A 458 20.70 -10.07 -29.98
N GLY A 459 19.68 -9.90 -30.84
CA GLY A 459 18.31 -9.67 -30.40
C GLY A 459 17.75 -10.95 -29.77
N VAL A 460 17.63 -10.95 -28.45
CA VAL A 460 16.68 -11.81 -27.76
C VAL A 460 15.49 -10.92 -27.46
N GLY A 461 14.41 -11.09 -28.22
CA GLY A 461 13.13 -10.46 -27.92
C GLY A 461 12.60 -11.05 -26.62
N ASP A 462 12.46 -10.22 -25.61
CA ASP A 462 11.90 -10.57 -24.30
C ASP A 462 10.44 -10.06 -24.27
N PRO A 463 9.41 -10.94 -24.31
CA PRO A 463 8.02 -10.51 -24.44
C PRO A 463 7.38 -9.96 -23.16
N LEU A 464 8.12 -9.73 -22.07
CA LEU A 464 7.57 -9.35 -20.76
C LEU A 464 8.15 -8.02 -20.22
N GLN A 465 8.14 -6.97 -21.06
CA GLN A 465 8.52 -5.60 -20.66
C GLN A 465 7.36 -4.73 -20.16
N SER A 466 6.18 -5.29 -19.96
CA SER A 466 5.05 -4.55 -19.40
C SER A 466 5.21 -4.37 -17.89
N PRO A 467 5.22 -3.13 -17.36
CA PRO A 467 4.76 -2.92 -15.99
C PRO A 467 3.32 -3.45 -15.91
N LEU A 468 2.83 -3.82 -14.73
CA LEU A 468 1.39 -4.05 -14.47
C LEU A 468 0.51 -2.80 -14.72
N TRP A 469 1.09 -1.76 -15.29
CA TRP A 469 0.47 -0.62 -15.94
C TRP A 469 1.01 -0.55 -17.38
N VAL A 470 0.32 -1.19 -18.32
CA VAL A 470 0.68 -1.07 -19.74
C VAL A 470 0.21 0.30 -20.22
N THR A 471 1.16 1.20 -20.49
CA THR A 471 0.90 2.36 -21.34
C THR A 471 0.76 1.87 -22.78
N LEU A 472 -0.45 1.92 -23.35
CA LEU A 472 -0.66 1.56 -24.76
C LEU A 472 -0.72 2.79 -25.66
N GLY A 473 0.12 2.74 -26.69
CA GLY A 473 -0.15 3.44 -27.94
C GLY A 473 -1.42 2.89 -28.62
N SER A 474 -2.34 3.80 -28.94
CA SER A 474 -3.30 3.84 -30.05
C SER A 474 -3.88 2.57 -30.71
N SER A 475 -4.22 1.49 -30.00
CA SER A 475 -5.14 0.48 -30.56
C SER A 475 -6.11 -0.09 -29.51
N SER A 476 -7.39 0.19 -29.73
CA SER A 476 -8.52 -0.17 -28.85
C SER A 476 -9.13 -1.53 -29.20
N PRO A 477 -9.52 -2.34 -28.20
CA PRO A 477 -10.66 -3.25 -28.32
C PRO A 477 -11.94 -2.55 -27.82
N THR A 478 -13.04 -2.73 -28.52
CA THR A 478 -14.38 -2.23 -28.18
C THR A 478 -15.15 -3.27 -27.34
N GLU A 479 -15.73 -2.84 -26.22
CA GLU A 479 -16.66 -3.64 -25.40
C GLU A 479 -18.11 -3.58 -25.89
N SER A 480 -18.85 -4.66 -25.63
CA SER A 480 -20.31 -4.67 -25.52
C SER A 480 -20.70 -5.21 -24.13
N LEU A 481 -21.24 -4.35 -23.28
CA LEU A 481 -21.90 -4.74 -22.03
C LEU A 481 -23.30 -5.29 -22.38
N THR A 482 -23.49 -6.59 -22.30
CA THR A 482 -24.83 -7.21 -22.29
C THR A 482 -25.21 -7.53 -20.85
N VAL A 483 -26.10 -6.72 -20.28
CA VAL A 483 -26.83 -7.02 -19.04
C VAL A 483 -27.99 -7.95 -19.41
N ASP A 484 -28.06 -9.13 -18.80
CA ASP A 484 -29.20 -10.04 -18.95
C ASP A 484 -30.35 -9.56 -18.05
N PRO A 485 -31.50 -9.12 -18.59
CA PRO A 485 -32.52 -8.39 -17.85
C PRO A 485 -33.48 -9.32 -17.08
N ALA A 486 -32.95 -10.23 -16.25
CA ALA A 486 -33.78 -11.16 -15.49
C ALA A 486 -33.26 -11.43 -14.06
N SER A 487 -33.30 -10.40 -13.21
CA SER A 487 -33.47 -10.55 -11.75
C SER A 487 -33.74 -9.18 -11.13
N GLU A 488 -35.01 -8.78 -11.10
CA GLU A 488 -35.54 -7.85 -10.10
C GLU A 488 -35.75 -8.57 -8.76
#